data_AF-A0A5J6V4U2-F1
#
_entry.id   AF-A0A5J6V4U2-F1
#
_cell.length_a   1.000
_cell.length_b   1.000
_cell.length_c   1.000
_cell.angle_alpha   90.00
_cell.angle_beta   90.00
_cell.angle_gamma   90.00
#
_symmetry.space_group_name_H-M   'P 1'
#
loop_
_entity.id
_entity.type
_entity.pdbx_description
1 polymer ?
#
loop_
_entity_poly.entity_id
_entity_poly.type
_entity_poly.pdbx_seq_one_letter_code
_entity_poly.pdbx_strand_id
1 'polypeptide(L)'
;MLTDAIVLVGLGVVAILLPLSSGFRSWQVDDLARRVGARVRPGLRPVLEVKLTRRTRGVGVGILLGGLALLLLALLWPGEPPLDGGGWLVVSLVVVLGAGGTVVAELRHPGVPGEGPRAARARTPGFSDYVPRQAAGLTGGLVMGGVLALLGTLLLGGSQWFSAEVLWRSPVPVLVVALVVLTLLSWWAAHRVLDAPQPAADVTELYWQDALRANTLTGLLMPLVIVALLGLSVCGAALDEAATRVATEAGQVGPAWSMALLVAGYVLPFVIVVTLLGTSPWWARPQAGEHFRSRLWQGRSADDLEARV
;
A
#
# COMPACT_ATOMS: atom_id res chain seq x y z
N MET A 1 6.96 18.09 15.25
CA MET A 1 6.22 16.96 15.84
C MET A 1 4.77 17.30 16.16
N LEU A 2 4.46 18.23 17.07
CA LEU A 2 3.06 18.53 17.43
C LEU A 2 2.24 19.02 16.22
N THR A 3 2.78 19.98 15.46
CA THR A 3 2.13 20.49 14.24
C THR A 3 1.91 19.38 13.21
N ASP A 4 2.92 18.53 12.98
CA ASP A 4 2.81 17.40 12.06
C ASP A 4 1.71 16.43 12.52
N ALA A 5 1.66 16.10 13.82
CA ALA A 5 0.63 15.24 14.39
C ALA A 5 -0.79 15.82 14.19
N ILE A 6 -0.98 17.11 14.42
CA ILE A 6 -2.26 17.80 14.19
C ILE A 6 -2.64 17.74 12.71
N VAL A 7 -1.69 18.00 11.81
CA VAL A 7 -1.90 17.91 10.36
C VAL A 7 -2.30 16.49 9.95
N LEU A 8 -1.63 15.47 10.49
CA LEU A 8 -1.95 14.07 10.20
C LEU A 8 -3.31 13.64 10.74
N VAL A 9 -3.67 14.07 11.94
CA VAL A 9 -5.01 13.84 12.50
C VAL A 9 -6.06 14.49 11.58
N GLY A 10 -5.83 15.74 11.17
CA GLY A 10 -6.70 16.44 10.21
C GLY A 10 -6.83 15.69 8.88
N LEU A 11 -5.71 15.24 8.31
CA LEU A 11 -5.67 14.47 7.07
C LEU A 11 -6.43 13.14 7.19
N GLY A 12 -6.25 12.43 8.31
CA GLY A 12 -6.96 11.20 8.62
C GLY A 12 -8.47 11.42 8.71
N VAL A 13 -8.90 12.48 9.40
CA VAL A 13 -10.32 12.87 9.48
C VAL A 13 -10.87 13.19 8.08
N VAL A 14 -10.17 14.01 7.29
CA VAL A 14 -10.56 14.32 5.91
C VAL A 14 -10.70 13.04 5.07
N ALA A 15 -9.73 12.12 5.15
CA ALA A 15 -9.78 10.84 4.42
C ALA A 15 -10.96 9.94 4.84
N ILE A 16 -11.34 9.94 6.13
CA ILE A 16 -12.51 9.20 6.64
C ILE A 16 -13.83 9.84 6.15
N LEU A 17 -13.88 11.17 6.07
CA LEU A 17 -15.07 11.93 5.70
C LEU A 17 -15.25 12.05 4.18
N LEU A 18 -14.19 11.90 3.39
CA LEU A 18 -14.22 12.02 1.92
C LEU A 18 -15.32 11.15 1.26
N PRO A 19 -15.54 9.88 1.67
CA PRO A 19 -16.64 9.05 1.16
C PRO A 19 -18.06 9.50 1.55
N LEU A 20 -18.25 10.53 2.37
CA LEU A 20 -19.56 11.11 2.61
C LEU A 20 -20.09 11.87 1.38
N SER A 21 -19.20 12.40 0.55
CA SER A 21 -19.57 13.01 -0.72
C SER A 21 -20.09 11.96 -1.71
N SER A 22 -21.32 12.14 -2.19
CA SER A 22 -21.90 11.30 -3.24
C SER A 22 -21.08 11.34 -4.52
N GLY A 23 -20.55 12.52 -4.89
CA GLY A 23 -19.70 12.69 -6.06
C GLY A 23 -18.39 11.91 -5.98
N PHE A 24 -17.80 11.80 -4.79
CA PHE A 24 -16.60 10.99 -4.60
C PHE A 24 -16.88 9.49 -4.66
N ARG A 25 -18.00 9.04 -4.07
CA ARG A 25 -18.43 7.63 -4.19
C ARG A 25 -18.74 7.24 -5.63
N SER A 26 -19.47 8.08 -6.37
CA SER A 26 -19.78 7.84 -7.77
C SER A 26 -18.51 7.80 -8.62
N TRP A 27 -17.59 8.75 -8.42
CA TRP A 27 -16.31 8.78 -9.12
C TRP A 27 -15.49 7.49 -8.89
N GLN A 28 -15.46 6.96 -7.67
CA GLN A 28 -14.74 5.69 -7.39
C GLN A 28 -15.34 4.50 -8.14
N VAL A 29 -16.67 4.41 -8.21
CA VAL A 29 -17.36 3.35 -8.95
C VAL A 29 -17.12 3.50 -10.45
N ASP A 30 -17.23 4.73 -10.98
CA ASP A 30 -17.03 5.01 -12.40
C ASP A 30 -15.57 4.76 -12.82
N ASP A 31 -14.61 5.10 -11.96
CA ASP A 31 -13.20 4.78 -12.15
C ASP A 31 -12.93 3.27 -12.14
N LEU A 32 -13.55 2.52 -11.23
CA LEU A 32 -13.51 1.05 -11.27
C LEU A 32 -14.13 0.53 -12.57
N ALA A 33 -15.26 1.07 -12.99
CA ALA A 33 -15.95 0.65 -14.21
C ALA A 33 -15.12 0.88 -15.47
N ARG A 34 -14.45 2.04 -15.57
CA ARG A 34 -13.51 2.34 -16.65
C ARG A 34 -12.34 1.36 -16.69
N ARG A 35 -11.79 0.98 -15.54
CA ARG A 35 -10.66 0.02 -15.47
C ARG A 35 -11.06 -1.39 -15.86
N VAL A 36 -12.27 -1.78 -15.46
CA VAL A 36 -12.82 -3.09 -15.77
C VAL A 36 -13.33 -3.12 -17.22
N GLY A 37 -13.63 -1.97 -17.82
CA GLY A 37 -14.12 -1.87 -19.20
C GLY A 37 -15.54 -2.40 -19.34
N ALA A 38 -16.40 -2.16 -18.35
CA ALA A 38 -17.77 -2.66 -18.30
C ALA A 38 -18.72 -1.63 -17.67
N ARG A 39 -20.00 -1.64 -18.06
CA ARG A 39 -21.02 -0.77 -17.47
C ARG A 39 -21.55 -1.35 -16.16
N VAL A 40 -21.64 -0.50 -15.14
CA VAL A 40 -22.18 -0.91 -13.83
C VAL A 40 -23.70 -0.90 -13.89
N ARG A 41 -24.32 -2.07 -13.67
CA ARG A 41 -25.77 -2.19 -13.56
C ARG A 41 -26.29 -1.38 -12.35
N PRO A 42 -27.47 -0.70 -12.45
CA PRO A 42 -27.99 0.13 -11.36
C PRO A 42 -28.08 -0.57 -10.00
N GLY A 43 -28.43 -1.88 -9.99
CA GLY A 43 -28.52 -2.68 -8.76
C GLY A 43 -27.17 -2.98 -8.08
N LEU A 44 -26.07 -3.01 -8.84
CA LEU A 44 -24.73 -3.32 -8.30
C LEU A 44 -24.01 -2.09 -7.75
N ARG A 45 -24.35 -0.90 -8.25
CA ARG A 45 -23.75 0.37 -7.82
C ARG A 45 -23.71 0.57 -6.29
N PRO A 46 -24.83 0.45 -5.54
CA PRO A 46 -24.79 0.67 -4.09
C PRO A 46 -23.86 -0.30 -3.36
N VAL A 47 -23.77 -1.53 -3.85
CA VAL A 47 -22.90 -2.57 -3.28
C VAL A 47 -21.41 -2.23 -3.49
N LEU A 48 -21.05 -1.79 -4.70
CA LEU A 48 -19.71 -1.29 -5.01
C LEU A 48 -19.34 -0.07 -4.17
N GLU A 49 -20.27 0.89 -4.03
CA GLU A 49 -20.05 2.11 -3.23
C GLU A 49 -19.75 1.78 -1.77
N VAL A 50 -20.49 0.86 -1.16
CA VAL A 50 -20.27 0.45 0.24
C VAL A 50 -18.88 -0.16 0.41
N LYS A 51 -18.48 -1.08 -0.49
CA LYS A 51 -17.18 -1.74 -0.40
C LYS A 51 -16.02 -0.74 -0.58
N LEU A 52 -16.07 0.09 -1.62
CA LEU A 52 -15.04 1.09 -1.90
C LEU A 52 -14.97 2.17 -0.80
N THR A 53 -16.11 2.55 -0.22
CA THR A 53 -16.19 3.46 0.93
C THR A 53 -15.49 2.86 2.16
N ARG A 54 -15.76 1.59 2.50
CA ARG A 54 -15.12 0.92 3.64
C ARG A 54 -13.62 0.86 3.48
N ARG A 55 -13.13 0.50 2.30
CA ARG A 55 -11.70 0.47 1.98
C ARG A 55 -11.05 1.85 2.15
N THR A 56 -11.67 2.89 1.59
CA THR A 56 -11.18 4.28 1.72
C THR A 56 -11.15 4.74 3.17
N ARG A 57 -12.21 4.44 3.94
CA ARG A 57 -12.24 4.73 5.38
C ARG A 57 -11.18 3.95 6.14
N GLY A 58 -10.86 2.71 5.72
CA GLY A 58 -9.75 1.94 6.28
C GLY A 58 -8.42 2.69 6.20
N VAL A 59 -8.10 3.27 5.03
CA VAL A 59 -6.93 4.14 4.86
C VAL A 59 -6.99 5.32 5.85
N GLY A 60 -8.11 6.03 5.88
CA GLY A 60 -8.26 7.21 6.73
C GLY A 60 -8.15 6.90 8.23
N VAL A 61 -8.72 5.79 8.69
CA VAL A 61 -8.57 5.29 10.07
C VAL A 61 -7.11 4.97 10.36
N GLY A 62 -6.40 4.33 9.43
CA GLY A 62 -4.98 4.07 9.55
C GLY A 62 -4.16 5.36 9.73
N ILE A 63 -4.37 6.35 8.86
CA ILE A 63 -3.70 7.65 8.94
C ILE A 63 -4.03 8.37 10.26
N LEU A 64 -5.31 8.36 10.66
CA LEU A 64 -5.75 8.97 11.93
C LEU A 64 -5.04 8.34 13.13
N LEU A 65 -4.96 7.00 13.18
CA LEU A 65 -4.24 6.29 14.23
C LEU A 65 -2.74 6.65 14.24
N GLY A 66 -2.14 6.87 13.07
CA GLY A 66 -0.77 7.35 12.96
C GLY A 66 -0.57 8.76 13.50
N GLY A 67 -1.48 9.67 13.17
CA GLY A 67 -1.50 11.02 13.73
C GLY A 67 -1.67 11.01 15.25
N LEU A 68 -2.56 10.16 15.78
CA LEU A 68 -2.77 10.01 17.22
C LEU A 68 -1.57 9.39 17.93
N ALA A 69 -0.92 8.38 17.35
CA ALA A 69 0.30 7.80 17.90
C ALA A 69 1.44 8.84 17.94
N LEU A 70 1.59 9.62 16.86
CA LEU A 70 2.58 10.69 16.80
C LEU A 70 2.26 11.81 17.81
N LEU A 71 0.99 12.16 17.97
CA LEU A 71 0.55 13.13 18.97
C LEU A 71 0.88 12.66 20.38
N LEU A 72 0.60 11.39 20.69
CA LEU A 72 0.92 10.80 21.98
C LEU A 72 2.44 10.82 22.25
N LEU A 73 3.25 10.46 21.25
CA LEU A 73 4.72 10.55 21.35
C LEU A 73 5.18 11.99 21.63
N ALA A 74 4.61 12.98 20.92
CA ALA A 74 4.93 14.39 21.12
C ALA A 74 4.54 14.92 22.51
N LEU A 75 3.47 14.38 23.11
CA LEU A 75 3.02 14.77 24.45
C LEU A 75 3.82 14.08 25.58
N LEU A 76 4.22 12.82 25.38
CA LEU A 76 4.98 12.06 26.37
C LEU A 76 6.46 12.43 26.41
N TRP A 77 7.00 12.98 25.31
CA TRP A 77 8.37 13.50 25.23
C TRP A 77 8.37 15.00 24.89
N PRO A 78 8.01 15.87 25.85
CA PRO A 78 8.12 17.31 25.69
C PRO A 78 9.61 17.72 25.73
N GLY A 79 10.27 17.70 24.57
CA GLY A 79 11.71 17.98 24.44
C GLY A 79 12.23 17.73 23.02
N GLU A 80 13.51 17.34 22.91
CA GLU A 80 14.06 16.84 21.64
C GLU A 80 13.29 15.59 21.19
N PRO A 81 13.01 15.46 19.87
CA PRO A 81 12.33 14.28 19.35
C PRO A 81 13.11 13.03 19.75
N PRO A 82 12.47 11.96 20.27
CA PRO A 82 13.17 10.74 20.66
C PRO A 82 13.82 10.00 19.48
N LEU A 83 13.55 10.45 18.26
CA LEU A 83 13.96 9.84 17.00
C LEU A 83 14.56 10.92 16.10
N ASP A 84 15.86 10.78 15.83
CA ASP A 84 16.60 11.60 14.86
C ASP A 84 16.07 11.25 13.46
N GLY A 85 15.57 12.24 12.71
CA GLY A 85 14.91 12.05 11.42
C GLY A 85 13.42 12.42 11.35
N GLY A 86 12.94 13.29 12.25
CA GLY A 86 11.53 13.67 12.47
C GLY A 86 10.60 13.65 11.24
N GLY A 87 10.95 14.29 10.13
CA GLY A 87 10.12 14.29 8.91
C GLY A 87 9.92 12.91 8.28
N TRP A 88 10.97 12.10 8.23
CA TRP A 88 10.90 10.74 7.68
C TRP A 88 10.06 9.82 8.55
N LEU A 89 10.16 9.95 9.87
CA LEU A 89 9.33 9.19 10.80
C LEU A 89 7.83 9.47 10.57
N VAL A 90 7.46 10.75 10.44
CA VAL A 90 6.09 11.18 10.18
C VAL A 90 5.57 10.51 8.90
N VAL A 91 6.33 10.59 7.81
CA VAL A 91 5.97 9.97 6.53
C VAL A 91 5.87 8.45 6.66
N SER A 92 6.81 7.80 7.33
CA SER A 92 6.80 6.35 7.59
C SER A 92 5.54 5.91 8.33
N LEU A 93 5.18 6.59 9.42
CA LEU A 93 3.99 6.25 10.20
C LEU A 93 2.71 6.38 9.38
N VAL A 94 2.57 7.46 8.60
CA VAL A 94 1.39 7.69 7.76
C VAL A 94 1.25 6.60 6.70
N VAL A 95 2.34 6.31 6.00
CA VAL A 95 2.34 5.33 4.91
C VAL A 95 2.07 3.92 5.46
N VAL A 96 2.77 3.53 6.53
CA VAL A 96 2.62 2.21 7.15
C VAL A 96 1.22 2.02 7.72
N LEU A 97 0.70 2.99 8.48
CA LEU A 97 -0.59 2.84 9.14
C LEU A 97 -1.75 3.03 8.15
N GLY A 98 -1.63 3.90 7.15
CA GLY A 98 -2.57 3.96 6.03
C GLY A 98 -2.62 2.65 5.22
N ALA A 99 -1.46 2.05 4.95
CA ALA A 99 -1.35 0.73 4.35
C ALA A 99 -2.02 -0.34 5.22
N GLY A 100 -1.70 -0.37 6.51
CA GLY A 100 -2.29 -1.31 7.48
C GLY A 100 -3.80 -1.16 7.59
N GLY A 101 -4.32 0.06 7.62
CA GLY A 101 -5.75 0.35 7.63
C GLY A 101 -6.48 -0.20 6.40
N THR A 102 -5.85 -0.16 5.23
CA THR A 102 -6.37 -0.80 4.00
C THR A 102 -6.44 -2.31 4.17
N VAL A 103 -5.35 -2.95 4.61
CA VAL A 103 -5.27 -4.41 4.77
C VAL A 103 -6.27 -4.91 5.81
N VAL A 104 -6.40 -4.20 6.95
CA VAL A 104 -7.36 -4.53 8.01
C VAL A 104 -8.80 -4.39 7.52
N ALA A 105 -9.11 -3.40 6.67
CA ALA A 105 -10.45 -3.27 6.09
C ALA A 105 -10.82 -4.49 5.22
N GLU A 106 -9.89 -4.98 4.40
CA GLU A 106 -10.10 -6.17 3.57
C GLU A 106 -10.16 -7.47 4.41
N LEU A 107 -9.39 -7.56 5.51
CA LEU A 107 -9.46 -8.69 6.44
C LEU A 107 -10.83 -8.79 7.14
N ARG A 108 -11.40 -7.64 7.52
CA ARG A 108 -12.71 -7.58 8.17
C ARG A 108 -13.86 -7.85 7.21
N HIS A 109 -13.71 -7.47 5.94
CA HIS A 109 -14.76 -7.57 4.93
C HIS A 109 -14.23 -8.11 3.59
N PRO A 110 -13.79 -9.39 3.54
CA PRO A 110 -13.09 -9.94 2.37
C PRO A 110 -13.98 -10.10 1.14
N GLY A 111 -15.30 -10.25 1.33
CA GLY A 111 -16.28 -10.49 0.27
C GLY A 111 -17.33 -9.38 0.15
N VAL A 112 -18.22 -9.55 -0.81
CA VAL A 112 -19.46 -8.78 -0.92
C VAL A 112 -20.58 -9.63 -0.30
N PRO A 113 -21.31 -9.14 0.71
CA PRO A 113 -22.46 -9.85 1.24
C PRO A 113 -23.59 -9.86 0.19
N GLY A 114 -24.15 -11.04 -0.08
CA GLY A 114 -25.29 -11.21 -0.98
C GLY A 114 -26.08 -12.47 -0.64
N GLU A 115 -27.40 -12.31 -0.53
CA GLU A 115 -28.36 -13.42 -0.42
C GLU A 115 -29.03 -13.57 -1.79
N GLY A 116 -28.87 -14.74 -2.43
CA GLY A 116 -29.44 -14.96 -3.77
C GLY A 116 -29.04 -16.30 -4.40
N PRO A 117 -29.65 -16.65 -5.56
CA PRO A 117 -29.26 -17.81 -6.35
C PRO A 117 -27.77 -17.77 -6.70
N ARG A 118 -27.15 -18.93 -6.86
CA ARG A 118 -25.68 -19.08 -6.88
C ARG A 118 -25.19 -19.54 -8.25
N ALA A 119 -24.94 -18.60 -9.14
CA ALA A 119 -24.02 -18.85 -10.25
C ALA A 119 -22.63 -19.12 -9.67
N ALA A 120 -22.10 -20.33 -9.90
CA ALA A 120 -20.79 -20.73 -9.43
C ALA A 120 -19.89 -21.08 -10.62
N ARG A 121 -18.59 -20.81 -10.48
CA ARG A 121 -17.61 -21.29 -11.45
C ARG A 121 -17.43 -22.80 -11.32
N ALA A 122 -17.20 -23.45 -12.46
CA ALA A 122 -16.82 -24.87 -12.49
C ALA A 122 -15.47 -25.16 -11.84
N ARG A 123 -14.60 -24.15 -11.69
CA ARG A 123 -13.28 -24.25 -11.08
C ARG A 123 -13.05 -23.07 -10.15
N THR A 124 -12.47 -23.35 -8.97
CA THR A 124 -12.03 -22.33 -8.01
C THR A 124 -10.87 -21.51 -8.60
N PRO A 125 -11.03 -20.19 -8.80
CA PRO A 125 -9.95 -19.33 -9.27
C PRO A 125 -8.84 -19.18 -8.22
N GLY A 126 -7.59 -19.12 -8.68
CA GLY A 126 -6.43 -18.86 -7.82
C GLY A 126 -5.95 -17.40 -7.88
N PHE A 127 -4.99 -17.06 -7.03
CA PHE A 127 -4.37 -15.72 -7.01
C PHE A 127 -3.84 -15.30 -8.40
N SER A 128 -3.21 -16.23 -9.13
CA SER A 128 -2.63 -15.96 -10.46
C SER A 128 -3.66 -15.68 -11.56
N ASP A 129 -4.93 -16.02 -11.34
CA ASP A 129 -6.00 -15.71 -12.29
C ASP A 129 -6.48 -14.25 -12.15
N TYR A 130 -6.23 -13.63 -11.00
CA TYR A 130 -6.59 -12.24 -10.72
C TYR A 130 -5.39 -11.28 -10.82
N VAL A 131 -4.20 -11.74 -10.44
CA VAL A 131 -2.99 -10.91 -10.39
C VAL A 131 -1.97 -11.43 -11.40
N PRO A 132 -1.47 -10.58 -12.31
CA PRO A 132 -0.38 -10.95 -13.21
C PRO A 132 0.86 -11.42 -12.44
N ARG A 133 1.48 -12.52 -12.90
CA ARG A 133 2.70 -13.08 -12.26
C ARG A 133 3.83 -12.07 -12.20
N GLN A 134 3.93 -11.21 -13.20
CA GLN A 134 4.96 -10.17 -13.26
C GLN A 134 4.77 -9.12 -12.15
N ALA A 135 3.53 -8.69 -11.90
CA ALA A 135 3.21 -7.74 -10.83
C ALA A 135 3.49 -8.35 -9.45
N ALA A 136 3.14 -9.62 -9.25
CA ALA A 136 3.44 -10.36 -8.02
C ALA A 136 4.96 -10.53 -7.80
N GLY A 137 5.70 -10.93 -8.84
CA GLY A 137 7.15 -11.11 -8.80
C GLY A 137 7.89 -9.80 -8.54
N LEU A 138 7.50 -8.71 -9.20
CA LEU A 138 8.07 -7.38 -8.98
C LEU A 138 7.81 -6.90 -7.55
N THR A 139 6.57 -7.06 -7.06
CA THR A 139 6.24 -6.72 -5.66
C THR A 139 7.08 -7.53 -4.69
N GLY A 140 7.19 -8.85 -4.89
CA GLY A 140 8.01 -9.73 -4.06
C GLY A 140 9.48 -9.33 -4.06
N GLY A 141 10.04 -9.00 -5.24
CA GLY A 141 11.41 -8.52 -5.38
C GLY A 141 11.66 -7.19 -4.66
N LEU A 142 10.74 -6.23 -4.80
CA LEU A 142 10.83 -4.94 -4.11
C LEU A 142 10.70 -5.09 -2.59
N VAL A 143 9.75 -5.89 -2.11
CA VAL A 143 9.59 -6.16 -0.67
C VAL A 143 10.83 -6.83 -0.11
N MET A 144 11.34 -7.86 -0.78
CA MET A 144 12.57 -8.55 -0.37
C MET A 144 13.77 -7.60 -0.35
N GLY A 145 13.95 -6.81 -1.42
CA GLY A 145 15.01 -5.81 -1.51
C GLY A 145 14.90 -4.75 -0.41
N GLY A 146 13.69 -4.26 -0.12
CA GLY A 146 13.42 -3.32 0.97
C GLY A 146 13.76 -3.89 2.34
N VAL A 147 13.32 -5.13 2.64
CA VAL A 147 13.66 -5.81 3.90
C VAL A 147 15.18 -6.00 4.04
N LEU A 148 15.86 -6.49 2.99
CA LEU A 148 17.30 -6.69 3.01
C LEU A 148 18.07 -5.38 3.18
N ALA A 149 17.64 -4.31 2.52
CA ALA A 149 18.26 -2.98 2.65
C ALA A 149 18.09 -2.40 4.06
N LEU A 150 16.89 -2.51 4.64
CA LEU A 150 16.61 -2.04 5.99
C LEU A 150 17.40 -2.84 7.04
N LEU A 151 17.44 -4.17 6.92
CA LEU A 151 18.25 -5.02 7.80
C LEU A 151 19.75 -4.75 7.64
N GLY A 152 20.22 -4.63 6.40
CA GLY A 152 21.60 -4.28 6.09
C GLY A 152 22.01 -2.93 6.69
N THR A 153 21.11 -1.95 6.63
CA THR A 153 21.31 -0.64 7.26
C THR A 153 21.51 -0.75 8.76
N LEU A 154 20.69 -1.53 9.46
CA LEU A 154 20.87 -1.76 10.91
C LEU A 154 22.17 -2.50 11.23
N LEU A 155 22.55 -3.48 10.42
CA LEU A 155 23.80 -4.23 10.60
C LEU A 155 25.05 -3.35 10.41
N LEU A 156 24.99 -2.34 9.52
CA LEU A 156 26.08 -1.38 9.32
C LEU A 156 26.35 -0.51 10.56
N GLY A 157 25.39 -0.40 11.49
CA GLY A 157 25.60 0.25 12.79
C GLY A 157 26.64 -0.45 13.67
N GLY A 158 27.01 -1.70 13.39
CA GLY A 158 28.14 -2.36 14.05
C GLY A 158 29.51 -1.94 13.54
N SER A 159 29.59 -1.08 12.53
CA SER A 159 30.85 -0.63 11.94
C SER A 159 31.33 0.70 12.55
N GLN A 160 32.62 0.98 12.41
CA GLN A 160 33.21 2.26 12.82
C GLN A 160 32.78 3.46 11.98
N TRP A 161 32.07 3.24 10.87
CA TRP A 161 31.73 4.29 9.89
C TRP A 161 30.35 4.88 10.10
N PHE A 162 29.50 4.23 10.90
CA PHE A 162 28.10 4.64 11.09
C PHE A 162 27.74 4.62 12.57
N SER A 163 27.09 5.68 13.06
CA SER A 163 26.60 5.71 14.43
C SER A 163 25.43 4.75 14.62
N ALA A 164 25.63 3.73 15.46
CA ALA A 164 24.57 2.79 15.84
C ALA A 164 23.37 3.49 16.47
N GLU A 165 23.63 4.50 17.31
CA GLU A 165 22.59 5.26 18.01
C GLU A 165 21.64 5.95 17.03
N VAL A 166 22.19 6.65 16.03
CA VAL A 166 21.39 7.31 14.98
C VAL A 166 20.54 6.29 14.22
N LEU A 167 21.12 5.16 13.84
CA LEU A 167 20.40 4.13 13.08
C LEU A 167 19.25 3.49 13.88
N TRP A 168 19.45 3.23 15.18
CA TRP A 168 18.41 2.69 16.06
C TRP A 168 17.32 3.71 16.40
N ARG A 169 17.65 5.00 16.39
CA ARG A 169 16.69 6.11 16.55
C ARG A 169 16.05 6.56 15.24
N SER A 170 16.49 6.06 14.09
CA SER A 170 15.88 6.34 12.80
C SER A 170 14.55 5.58 12.62
N PRO A 171 13.78 5.85 11.55
CA PRO A 171 12.58 5.06 11.23
C PRO A 171 12.87 3.64 10.70
N VAL A 172 14.15 3.28 10.47
CA VAL A 172 14.55 1.99 9.90
C VAL A 172 14.00 0.79 10.68
N PRO A 173 14.15 0.68 12.02
CA PRO A 173 13.61 -0.46 12.77
C PRO A 173 12.10 -0.61 12.63
N VAL A 174 11.37 0.52 12.67
CA VAL A 174 9.91 0.54 12.52
C VAL A 174 9.53 0.03 11.13
N LEU A 175 10.22 0.48 10.08
CA LEU A 175 9.95 0.06 8.70
C LEU A 175 10.27 -1.41 8.44
N VAL A 176 11.32 -1.98 9.05
CA VAL A 176 11.61 -3.42 8.97
C VAL A 176 10.41 -4.21 9.48
N VAL A 177 9.99 -3.92 10.71
CA VAL A 177 8.90 -4.63 11.37
C VAL A 177 7.59 -4.43 10.60
N ALA A 178 7.30 -3.18 10.22
CA ALA A 178 6.12 -2.83 9.46
C ALA A 178 6.02 -3.58 8.13
N LEU A 179 7.11 -3.63 7.35
CA LEU A 179 7.11 -4.28 6.05
C LEU A 179 6.89 -5.79 6.17
N VAL A 180 7.50 -6.44 7.17
CA VAL A 180 7.26 -7.87 7.46
C VAL A 180 5.82 -8.10 7.87
N VAL A 181 5.30 -7.34 8.84
CA VAL A 181 3.93 -7.48 9.35
C VAL A 181 2.90 -7.21 8.25
N LEU A 182 3.07 -6.13 7.48
CA LEU A 182 2.18 -5.81 6.36
C LEU A 182 2.20 -6.91 5.29
N THR A 183 3.35 -7.49 5.00
CA THR A 183 3.45 -8.61 4.03
C THR A 183 2.65 -9.81 4.50
N LEU A 184 2.79 -10.19 5.78
CA LEU A 184 2.03 -11.29 6.37
C LEU A 184 0.52 -11.01 6.41
N LEU A 185 0.13 -9.79 6.80
CA LEU A 185 -1.27 -9.39 6.84
C LEU A 185 -1.89 -9.32 5.44
N SER A 186 -1.17 -8.81 4.44
CA SER A 186 -1.62 -8.78 3.04
C SER A 186 -1.73 -10.19 2.45
N TRP A 187 -0.79 -11.08 2.77
CA TRP A 187 -0.88 -12.50 2.40
C TRP A 187 -2.13 -13.14 3.01
N TRP A 188 -2.38 -12.91 4.30
CA TRP A 188 -3.57 -13.43 4.97
C TRP A 188 -4.87 -12.83 4.42
N ALA A 189 -4.88 -11.53 4.12
CA ALA A 189 -6.00 -10.84 3.48
C ALA A 189 -6.30 -11.41 2.10
N ALA A 190 -5.26 -11.68 1.31
CA ALA A 190 -5.42 -12.29 -0.01
C ALA A 190 -6.08 -13.68 0.07
N HIS A 191 -5.68 -14.52 1.04
CA HIS A 191 -6.32 -15.82 1.27
C HIS A 191 -7.79 -15.66 1.67
N ARG A 192 -8.08 -14.77 2.64
CA ARG A 192 -9.46 -14.49 3.06
C ARG A 192 -10.34 -13.98 1.92
N VAL A 193 -9.80 -13.14 1.04
CA VAL A 193 -10.50 -12.61 -0.14
C VAL A 193 -10.79 -13.71 -1.17
N LEU A 194 -9.86 -14.64 -1.38
CA LEU A 194 -10.03 -15.79 -2.28
C LEU A 194 -11.02 -16.81 -1.73
N ASP A 195 -10.94 -17.10 -0.44
CA ASP A 195 -11.82 -18.06 0.26
C ASP A 195 -13.23 -17.51 0.50
N ALA A 196 -13.42 -16.19 0.39
CA ALA A 196 -14.73 -15.58 0.55
C ALA A 196 -15.73 -16.12 -0.50
N PRO A 197 -16.98 -16.40 -0.11
CA PRO A 197 -18.00 -16.82 -1.05
C PRO A 197 -18.31 -15.72 -2.08
N GLN A 198 -18.65 -16.14 -3.30
CA GLN A 198 -19.06 -15.28 -4.42
C GLN A 198 -20.52 -15.58 -4.81
N PRO A 199 -21.52 -15.16 -4.02
CA PRO A 199 -22.92 -15.38 -4.36
C PRO A 199 -23.33 -14.45 -5.50
N ALA A 200 -23.55 -14.97 -6.70
CA ALA A 200 -23.95 -14.17 -7.86
C ALA A 200 -25.27 -14.68 -8.46
N ALA A 201 -26.26 -13.80 -8.62
CA ALA A 201 -27.56 -14.16 -9.18
C ALA A 201 -27.48 -14.45 -10.69
N ASP A 202 -26.58 -13.79 -11.40
CA ASP A 202 -26.35 -13.96 -12.83
C ASP A 202 -24.86 -13.91 -13.19
N VAL A 203 -24.56 -14.18 -14.46
CA VAL A 203 -23.19 -14.21 -14.99
C VAL A 203 -22.53 -12.82 -14.93
N THR A 204 -23.32 -11.76 -15.08
CA THR A 204 -22.84 -10.37 -15.03
C THR A 204 -22.44 -9.97 -13.60
N GLU A 205 -23.23 -10.36 -12.60
CA GLU A 205 -22.88 -10.17 -11.19
C GLU A 205 -21.62 -10.95 -10.82
N LEU A 206 -21.48 -12.18 -11.30
CA LEU A 206 -20.27 -12.98 -11.10
C LEU A 206 -19.04 -12.29 -11.71
N TYR A 207 -19.18 -11.69 -12.89
CA TYR A 207 -18.12 -10.89 -13.53
C TYR A 207 -17.69 -9.70 -12.64
N TRP A 208 -18.64 -8.95 -12.10
CA TRP A 208 -18.35 -7.82 -11.21
C TRP A 208 -17.71 -8.24 -9.89
N GLN A 209 -18.07 -9.39 -9.34
CA GLN A 209 -17.43 -9.95 -8.15
C GLN A 209 -15.98 -10.33 -8.42
N ASP A 210 -15.67 -10.92 -9.58
CA ASP A 210 -14.31 -11.20 -10.00
C ASP A 210 -13.50 -9.93 -10.24
N ALA A 211 -14.11 -8.91 -10.84
CA ALA A 211 -13.49 -7.61 -11.05
C ALA A 211 -13.13 -6.93 -9.70
N LEU A 212 -14.04 -6.96 -8.73
CA LEU A 212 -13.79 -6.47 -7.38
C LEU A 212 -12.68 -7.24 -6.69
N ARG A 213 -12.68 -8.58 -6.81
CA ARG A 213 -11.65 -9.44 -6.24
C ARG A 213 -10.28 -9.15 -6.85
N ALA A 214 -10.19 -9.00 -8.17
CA ALA A 214 -8.97 -8.57 -8.86
C ALA A 214 -8.47 -7.22 -8.34
N ASN A 215 -9.34 -6.20 -8.29
CA ASN A 215 -8.99 -4.87 -7.79
C ASN A 215 -8.59 -4.87 -6.31
N THR A 216 -9.16 -5.78 -5.51
CA THR A 216 -8.80 -5.97 -4.10
C THR A 216 -7.41 -6.59 -3.98
N LEU A 217 -7.15 -7.72 -4.67
CA LEU A 217 -5.88 -8.44 -4.61
C LEU A 217 -4.71 -7.61 -5.16
N THR A 218 -4.87 -6.97 -6.32
CA THR A 218 -3.89 -5.99 -6.84
C THR A 218 -3.73 -4.81 -5.88
N GLY A 219 -4.84 -4.41 -5.26
CA GLY A 219 -4.90 -3.37 -4.26
C GLY A 219 -4.13 -3.63 -2.97
N LEU A 220 -3.91 -4.89 -2.61
CA LEU A 220 -3.10 -5.31 -1.45
C LEU A 220 -1.59 -5.28 -1.73
N LEU A 221 -1.18 -5.31 -3.00
CA LEU A 221 0.24 -5.26 -3.38
C LEU A 221 0.80 -3.83 -3.36
N MET A 222 0.00 -2.85 -3.78
CA MET A 222 0.44 -1.45 -3.89
C MET A 222 1.00 -0.88 -2.56
N PRO A 223 0.35 -1.07 -1.40
CA PRO A 223 0.88 -0.53 -0.15
C PRO A 223 2.23 -1.15 0.23
N LEU A 224 2.45 -2.44 -0.06
CA LEU A 224 3.73 -3.12 0.20
C LEU A 224 4.87 -2.49 -0.60
N VAL A 225 4.60 -2.18 -1.87
CA VAL A 225 5.56 -1.52 -2.75
C VAL A 225 5.91 -0.14 -2.20
N ILE A 226 4.90 0.67 -1.87
CA ILE A 226 5.12 2.03 -1.37
C ILE A 226 5.96 1.99 -0.09
N VAL A 227 5.66 1.08 0.85
CA VAL A 227 6.44 0.91 2.08
C VAL A 227 7.86 0.43 1.80
N ALA A 228 8.04 -0.51 0.87
CA ALA A 228 9.37 -1.02 0.50
C ALA A 228 10.25 0.08 -0.12
N LEU A 229 9.70 0.86 -1.05
CA LEU A 229 10.41 1.98 -1.68
C LEU A 229 10.71 3.09 -0.68
N LEU A 230 9.75 3.41 0.21
CA LEU A 230 9.99 4.33 1.33
C LEU A 230 11.13 3.82 2.23
N GLY A 231 11.16 2.51 2.51
CA GLY A 231 12.24 1.86 3.24
C GLY A 231 13.60 2.12 2.61
N LEU A 232 13.73 1.96 1.29
CA LEU A 232 14.97 2.26 0.57
C LEU A 232 15.40 3.72 0.71
N SER A 233 14.46 4.66 0.57
CA SER A 233 14.75 6.10 0.76
C SER A 233 15.19 6.42 2.18
N VAL A 234 14.53 5.83 3.18
CA VAL A 234 14.87 6.02 4.59
C VAL A 234 16.22 5.39 4.93
N CYS A 235 16.58 4.25 4.35
CA CYS A 235 17.92 3.68 4.51
C CYS A 235 19.01 4.66 4.07
N GLY A 236 18.84 5.29 2.90
CA GLY A 236 19.76 6.30 2.40
C GLY A 236 19.92 7.48 3.37
N ALA A 237 18.79 8.01 3.85
CA ALA A 237 18.76 9.08 4.84
C ALA A 237 19.45 8.72 6.15
N ALA A 238 19.12 7.56 6.71
CA ALA A 238 19.66 7.11 7.98
C ALA A 238 21.17 6.84 7.90
N LEU A 239 21.64 6.27 6.79
CA LEU A 239 23.07 6.01 6.59
C LEU A 239 23.87 7.31 6.42
N ASP A 240 23.34 8.29 5.68
CA ASP A 240 23.98 9.59 5.49
C ASP A 240 24.11 10.36 6.82
N GLU A 241 23.02 10.40 7.60
CA GLU A 241 23.00 11.03 8.93
C GLU A 241 23.95 10.32 9.90
N ALA A 242 23.92 8.98 9.95
CA ALA A 242 24.78 8.18 10.81
C ALA A 242 26.27 8.33 10.47
N ALA A 243 26.62 8.43 9.18
CA ALA A 243 27.99 8.65 8.74
C ALA A 243 28.46 10.08 9.06
N THR A 244 27.60 11.07 8.81
CA THR A 244 27.88 12.48 9.11
C THR A 244 28.12 12.68 10.61
N ARG A 245 27.33 12.02 11.46
CA ARG A 245 27.50 12.06 12.91
C ARG A 245 28.89 11.59 13.33
N VAL A 246 29.32 10.43 12.85
CA VAL A 246 30.66 9.89 13.17
C VAL A 246 31.78 10.79 12.66
N ALA A 247 31.66 11.30 11.43
CA ALA A 247 32.69 12.17 10.84
C ALA A 247 32.84 13.49 11.61
N THR A 248 31.71 14.11 11.99
CA THR A 248 31.69 15.37 12.77
C THR A 248 32.26 15.19 14.17
N GLU A 249 31.93 14.08 14.86
CA GLU A 249 32.52 13.74 16.16
C GLU A 249 34.04 13.49 16.08
N ALA A 250 34.52 12.97 14.95
CA ALA A 250 35.95 12.81 14.67
C ALA A 250 36.66 14.09 14.18
N GLY A 251 35.95 15.22 14.05
CA GLY A 251 36.49 16.48 13.53
C GLY A 251 36.85 16.44 12.04
N GLN A 252 36.28 15.50 11.28
CA GLN A 252 36.52 15.34 9.85
C GLN A 252 35.40 16.00 9.03
N VAL A 253 35.77 16.58 7.88
CA VAL A 253 34.78 16.91 6.84
C VAL A 253 34.31 15.58 6.24
N GLY A 254 32.99 15.36 6.20
CA GLY A 254 32.38 14.07 5.88
C GLY A 254 33.02 13.35 4.68
N PRO A 255 33.13 12.01 4.73
CA PRO A 255 33.89 11.27 3.74
C PRO A 255 33.30 11.43 2.33
N ALA A 256 34.15 11.51 1.30
CA ALA A 256 33.72 11.75 -0.08
C ALA A 256 32.70 10.73 -0.65
N TRP A 257 32.59 9.55 -0.04
CA TRP A 257 31.59 8.54 -0.39
C TRP A 257 30.17 8.87 0.12
N SER A 258 29.99 9.83 1.02
CA SER A 258 28.67 10.24 1.50
C SER A 258 27.80 10.79 0.36
N MET A 259 28.40 11.51 -0.59
CA MET A 259 27.69 11.97 -1.79
C MET A 259 27.22 10.80 -2.66
N ALA A 260 28.00 9.73 -2.76
CA ALA A 260 27.59 8.52 -3.47
C ALA A 260 26.42 7.81 -2.77
N LEU A 261 26.39 7.78 -1.43
CA LEU A 261 25.25 7.29 -0.67
C LEU A 261 24.02 8.17 -0.81
N LEU A 262 24.18 9.50 -0.87
CA LEU A 262 23.07 10.41 -1.10
C LEU A 262 22.46 10.14 -2.48
N VAL A 263 23.27 9.98 -3.53
CA VAL A 263 22.75 9.64 -4.87
C VAL A 263 22.12 8.24 -4.89
N ALA A 264 22.77 7.22 -4.33
CA ALA A 264 22.29 5.85 -4.35
C ALA A 264 21.09 5.61 -3.41
N GLY A 265 20.99 6.36 -2.33
CA GLY A 265 19.98 6.22 -1.28
C GLY A 265 18.78 7.16 -1.41
N TYR A 266 18.95 8.36 -1.97
CA TYR A 266 17.85 9.30 -2.22
C TYR A 266 17.44 9.36 -3.68
N VAL A 267 18.37 9.73 -4.56
CA VAL A 267 18.05 10.08 -5.95
C VAL A 267 17.59 8.85 -6.71
N LEU A 268 18.30 7.73 -6.57
CA LEU A 268 17.99 6.52 -7.31
C LEU A 268 16.64 5.89 -6.88
N PRO A 269 16.33 5.70 -5.58
CA PRO A 269 15.02 5.20 -5.16
C PRO A 269 13.89 6.18 -5.51
N PHE A 270 14.12 7.49 -5.40
CA PHE A 270 13.14 8.49 -5.81
C PHE A 270 12.86 8.45 -7.31
N VAL A 271 13.90 8.38 -8.14
CA VAL A 271 13.76 8.22 -9.60
C VAL A 271 13.06 6.91 -9.91
N ILE A 272 13.39 5.81 -9.24
CA ILE A 272 12.70 4.52 -9.41
C ILE A 272 11.22 4.65 -9.02
N VAL A 273 10.89 5.30 -7.91
CA VAL A 273 9.51 5.56 -7.48
C VAL A 273 8.78 6.39 -8.54
N VAL A 274 9.33 7.53 -8.95
CA VAL A 274 8.70 8.42 -9.94
C VAL A 274 8.56 7.73 -11.29
N THR A 275 9.54 6.93 -11.71
CA THR A 275 9.50 6.18 -12.97
C THR A 275 8.49 5.04 -12.88
N LEU A 276 8.47 4.27 -11.79
CA LEU A 276 7.49 3.20 -11.59
C LEU A 276 6.06 3.75 -11.48
N LEU A 277 5.86 4.87 -10.79
CA LEU A 277 4.55 5.52 -10.65
C LEU A 277 4.12 6.27 -11.91
N GLY A 278 5.07 6.89 -12.63
CA GLY A 278 4.80 7.82 -13.72
C GLY A 278 4.86 7.21 -15.12
N THR A 279 5.74 6.23 -15.36
CA THR A 279 6.00 5.69 -16.70
C THR A 279 5.60 4.25 -16.87
N SER A 280 5.13 3.56 -15.82
CA SER A 280 4.89 2.14 -15.93
C SER A 280 3.42 1.84 -16.27
N PRO A 281 3.12 1.44 -17.53
CA PRO A 281 1.82 0.89 -17.89
C PRO A 281 1.47 -0.38 -17.09
N TRP A 282 2.43 -0.96 -16.35
CA TRP A 282 2.26 -2.18 -15.56
C TRP A 282 1.52 -1.96 -14.23
N TRP A 283 1.52 -0.72 -13.72
CA TRP A 283 0.78 -0.32 -12.51
C TRP A 283 -0.54 0.35 -12.88
N ALA A 284 -0.71 0.64 -14.18
CA ALA A 284 -1.96 1.10 -14.72
C ALA A 284 -2.99 -0.01 -14.48
N ARG A 285 -3.93 0.32 -13.59
CA ARG A 285 -5.10 -0.46 -13.21
C ARG A 285 -5.93 -1.09 -14.37
N PRO A 286 -5.86 -0.65 -15.65
CA PRO A 286 -6.44 -1.37 -16.78
C PRO A 286 -5.93 -2.80 -16.97
N GLN A 287 -4.64 -3.09 -16.69
CA GLN A 287 -4.07 -4.41 -16.94
C GLN A 287 -4.64 -5.50 -16.02
N ALA A 288 -5.00 -5.16 -14.77
CA ALA A 288 -5.66 -6.11 -13.88
C ALA A 288 -7.03 -6.52 -14.44
N GLY A 289 -7.76 -5.54 -15.00
CA GLY A 289 -9.03 -5.74 -15.70
C GLY A 289 -8.90 -6.68 -16.89
N GLU A 290 -7.92 -6.43 -17.76
CA GLU A 290 -7.63 -7.26 -18.94
C GLU A 290 -7.12 -8.65 -18.55
N HIS A 291 -6.27 -8.76 -17.52
CA HIS A 291 -5.70 -10.02 -17.06
C HIS A 291 -6.78 -10.96 -16.54
N PHE A 292 -7.60 -10.53 -15.57
CA PHE A 292 -8.66 -11.41 -15.07
C PHE A 292 -9.68 -11.74 -16.17
N ARG A 293 -9.98 -10.78 -17.05
CA ARG A 293 -10.90 -10.99 -18.18
C ARG A 293 -10.37 -12.04 -19.16
N SER A 294 -9.09 -11.98 -19.53
CA SER A 294 -8.48 -12.98 -20.41
C SER A 294 -8.44 -14.36 -19.76
N ARG A 295 -8.09 -14.44 -18.48
CA ARG A 295 -7.93 -15.69 -17.73
C ARG A 295 -9.25 -16.37 -17.39
N LEU A 296 -10.25 -15.59 -16.99
CA LEU A 296 -11.49 -16.09 -16.41
C LEU A 296 -12.72 -15.96 -17.30
N TRP A 297 -12.65 -15.08 -18.31
CA TRP A 297 -13.78 -14.72 -19.18
C TRP A 297 -13.46 -14.81 -20.68
N GLN A 298 -12.29 -15.37 -21.04
CA GLN A 298 -11.83 -15.50 -22.43
C GLN A 298 -11.79 -14.15 -23.17
N GLY A 299 -11.51 -13.07 -22.44
CA GLY A 299 -11.43 -11.71 -22.99
C GLY A 299 -12.76 -10.96 -23.10
N ARG A 300 -13.90 -11.59 -22.76
CA ARG A 300 -15.24 -10.96 -22.84
C ARG A 300 -15.51 -9.99 -21.70
N SER A 301 -16.10 -8.85 -22.02
CA SER A 301 -16.60 -7.87 -21.05
C SER A 301 -17.98 -8.26 -20.49
N ALA A 302 -18.45 -7.58 -19.45
CA ALA A 302 -19.81 -7.78 -18.96
C ALA A 302 -20.87 -7.46 -20.03
N ASP A 303 -20.64 -6.38 -20.79
CA ASP A 303 -21.54 -5.92 -21.85
C ASP A 303 -21.67 -6.99 -22.97
N ASP A 304 -20.57 -7.71 -23.29
CA ASP A 304 -20.60 -8.83 -24.27
C ASP A 304 -21.41 -10.04 -23.77
N LEU A 305 -21.52 -10.21 -22.46
CA LEU A 305 -22.26 -11.30 -21.83
C LEU A 305 -23.76 -10.98 -21.79
N GLU A 306 -24.12 -9.72 -21.53
CA GLU A 306 -25.51 -9.25 -21.56
C GLU A 306 -26.11 -9.31 -22.97
N ALA A 307 -25.33 -9.01 -24.02
CA ALA A 307 -25.81 -9.05 -25.40
C ALA A 307 -26.22 -10.45 -25.92
N ARG A 308 -25.97 -11.51 -25.15
CA ARG A 308 -26.26 -12.91 -25.52
C ARG A 308 -27.47 -13.51 -24.79
N VAL A 309 -28.04 -12.79 -23.83
CA VAL A 309 -29.22 -13.20 -23.05
C VAL A 309 -30.45 -12.55 -23.69
#